data_AF-M1ECK1-F1
#
_entry.id   AF-M1ECK1-F1
#
_cell.length_a   1.000
_cell.length_b   1.000
_cell.length_c   1.000
_cell.angle_alpha   90.00
_cell.angle_beta   90.00
_cell.angle_gamma   90.00
#
_symmetry.space_group_name_H-M   'P 1'
#
loop_
_entity.id
_entity.type
_entity.pdbx_description
1 polymer ?
#
loop_
_entity_poly.entity_id
_entity_poly.type
_entity_poly.pdbx_seq_one_letter_code
_entity_poly.pdbx_strand_id
1 'polypeptide(L)'
;IARRSRKGFFAQIVLPAVFVCIALVFSLIVPPFGKYPSLELQPWMYNEQYTFVSNDAPEDLGTQELLNALTRHPGFGTRCMEGNPIPNMPCSVGEEEWTTAPVPQTIVDLFQKGNWTMENPSPTCQCSSDKIKKMLPVCPLGAGGLPPPQRKQNTADILQNLTGRNISDYLVKTYVQIIAKSLKNKIWVNEF
;
A
#
# COMPACT_ATOMS: atom_id res chain seq x y z
N ILE A 1 -40.65 -36.96 -40.31
CA ILE A 1 -41.12 -36.60 -38.96
C ILE A 1 -40.29 -35.40 -38.47
N ALA A 2 -40.75 -34.17 -38.67
CA ALA A 2 -40.20 -32.97 -38.00
C ALA A 2 -41.13 -31.76 -38.18
N ARG A 3 -42.46 -31.96 -38.13
CA ARG A 3 -43.44 -30.87 -38.28
C ARG A 3 -44.39 -30.81 -37.09
N ARG A 4 -43.87 -30.81 -35.84
CA ARG A 4 -44.70 -30.54 -34.65
C ARG A 4 -43.96 -30.26 -33.32
N SER A 5 -42.80 -29.59 -33.31
CA SER A 5 -42.21 -29.21 -32.01
C SER A 5 -41.37 -27.95 -32.10
N ARG A 6 -42.01 -26.78 -31.91
CA ARG A 6 -41.30 -25.50 -31.71
C ARG A 6 -40.32 -25.60 -30.53
N LYS A 7 -40.64 -26.42 -29.52
CA LYS A 7 -39.76 -26.71 -28.37
C LYS A 7 -38.52 -27.54 -28.77
N GLY A 8 -38.66 -28.52 -29.67
CA GLY A 8 -37.57 -29.37 -30.15
C GLY A 8 -36.58 -28.64 -31.06
N PHE A 9 -37.06 -27.77 -31.95
CA PHE A 9 -36.20 -26.92 -32.79
C PHE A 9 -35.39 -25.94 -31.93
N PHE A 10 -36.01 -25.33 -30.93
CA PHE A 10 -35.32 -24.44 -30.00
C PHE A 10 -34.24 -25.18 -29.19
N ALA A 11 -34.57 -26.37 -28.66
CA ALA A 11 -33.65 -27.16 -27.86
C ALA A 11 -32.47 -27.77 -28.65
N GLN A 12 -32.67 -28.16 -29.91
CA GLN A 12 -31.64 -28.85 -30.70
C GLN A 12 -30.79 -27.93 -31.57
N ILE A 13 -31.28 -26.74 -31.95
CA ILE A 13 -30.56 -25.84 -32.88
C ILE A 13 -30.23 -24.50 -32.22
N VAL A 14 -31.22 -23.83 -31.63
CA VAL A 14 -31.03 -22.47 -31.08
C VAL A 14 -30.20 -22.51 -29.80
N LEU A 15 -30.48 -23.45 -28.90
CA LEU A 15 -29.80 -23.55 -27.62
C LEU A 15 -28.29 -23.83 -27.77
N PRO A 16 -27.83 -24.82 -28.58
CA PRO A 16 -26.39 -25.02 -28.80
C PRO A 16 -25.70 -23.82 -29.45
N ALA A 17 -26.34 -23.16 -30.42
CA ALA A 17 -25.78 -21.98 -31.07
C ALA A 17 -25.57 -20.82 -30.07
N VAL A 18 -26.55 -20.60 -29.18
CA VAL A 18 -26.43 -19.61 -28.11
C VAL A 18 -25.30 -19.98 -27.13
N PHE A 19 -25.18 -21.25 -26.74
CA PHE A 19 -24.07 -21.70 -25.88
C PHE A 19 -22.71 -21.50 -26.53
N VAL A 20 -22.55 -21.78 -27.83
CA VAL A 20 -21.31 -21.51 -28.57
C VAL A 20 -21.02 -20.02 -28.65
N CYS A 21 -22.01 -19.18 -28.94
CA CYS A 21 -21.84 -17.72 -28.93
C CYS A 21 -21.41 -17.20 -27.56
N ILE A 22 -22.02 -17.69 -26.48
CA ILE A 22 -21.63 -17.33 -25.11
C ILE A 22 -20.20 -17.80 -24.83
N ALA A 23 -19.83 -19.02 -25.21
CA ALA A 23 -18.47 -19.54 -25.03
C ALA A 23 -17.43 -18.72 -25.80
N LEU A 24 -17.75 -18.27 -27.02
CA LEU A 24 -16.87 -17.39 -27.80
C LEU A 24 -16.72 -16.01 -27.17
N VAL A 25 -17.81 -15.43 -26.65
CA VAL A 25 -17.74 -14.17 -25.88
C VAL A 25 -16.85 -14.33 -24.65
N PHE A 26 -16.98 -15.42 -23.90
CA PHE A 26 -16.08 -15.70 -22.77
C PHE A 26 -14.63 -15.91 -23.21
N SER A 27 -14.41 -16.52 -24.37
CA SER A 27 -13.05 -16.69 -24.94
C SER A 27 -12.41 -15.38 -25.35
N LEU A 28 -13.20 -14.33 -25.64
CA LEU A 28 -12.69 -12.97 -25.92
C LEU A 28 -12.42 -12.16 -24.64
N ILE A 29 -13.08 -12.51 -23.52
CA ILE A 29 -12.87 -11.84 -22.22
C ILE A 29 -11.59 -12.36 -21.57
N VAL A 30 -11.30 -13.65 -21.70
CA VAL A 30 -10.06 -14.23 -21.18
C VAL A 30 -8.92 -13.69 -22.04
N PRO A 31 -8.02 -12.86 -21.48
CA PRO A 31 -6.89 -12.38 -22.24
C PRO A 31 -6.13 -13.61 -22.76
N PRO A 32 -5.75 -13.65 -24.06
CA PRO A 32 -4.95 -14.75 -24.55
C PRO A 32 -3.73 -14.89 -23.63
N PHE A 33 -3.34 -16.12 -23.30
CA PHE A 33 -2.10 -16.39 -22.56
C PHE A 33 -0.91 -15.92 -23.41
N GLY A 34 -0.69 -14.62 -23.40
CA GLY A 34 0.17 -13.88 -24.29
C GLY A 34 1.04 -13.01 -23.40
N LYS A 35 2.25 -13.53 -23.18
CA LYS A 35 3.43 -12.89 -22.57
C LYS A 35 3.16 -11.46 -22.09
N TYR A 36 3.01 -11.29 -20.78
CA TYR A 36 3.07 -9.97 -20.17
C TYR A 36 4.37 -9.31 -20.64
N PRO A 37 4.31 -8.11 -21.24
CA PRO A 37 5.53 -7.38 -21.57
C PRO A 37 6.32 -7.14 -20.28
N SER A 38 7.65 -7.09 -20.38
CA SER A 38 8.48 -6.71 -19.24
C SER A 38 8.02 -5.34 -18.72
N LEU A 39 7.59 -5.29 -17.48
CA LEU A 39 7.17 -4.07 -16.81
C LEU A 39 8.20 -3.74 -15.73
N GLU A 40 8.79 -2.55 -15.84
CA GLU A 40 9.66 -2.04 -14.79
C GLU A 40 8.82 -1.67 -13.58
N LEU A 41 9.07 -2.34 -12.45
CA LEU A 41 8.36 -2.09 -11.22
C LEU A 41 8.87 -0.79 -10.60
N GLN A 42 7.98 0.19 -10.56
CA GLN A 42 8.24 1.49 -9.98
C GLN A 42 7.34 1.62 -8.74
N PRO A 43 7.88 2.08 -7.57
CA PRO A 43 7.06 2.25 -6.37
C PRO A 43 5.78 3.01 -6.69
N TRP A 44 5.89 4.10 -7.44
CA TRP A 44 4.85 5.03 -7.93
C TRP A 44 3.66 4.39 -8.67
N MET A 45 3.72 3.10 -9.01
CA MET A 45 2.60 2.37 -9.61
C MET A 45 1.45 2.13 -8.63
N TYR A 46 1.72 2.16 -7.32
CA TYR A 46 0.71 2.10 -6.28
C TYR A 46 0.22 3.50 -5.90
N ASN A 47 -0.96 3.61 -5.29
CA ASN A 47 -1.61 4.90 -5.06
C ASN A 47 -0.87 5.76 -4.01
N GLU A 48 -1.27 5.68 -2.74
CA GLU A 48 -0.51 6.34 -1.67
C GLU A 48 0.69 5.48 -1.31
N GLN A 49 1.87 6.10 -1.21
CA GLN A 49 3.10 5.44 -0.79
C GLN A 49 3.69 6.14 0.40
N TYR A 50 4.15 5.31 1.34
CA TYR A 50 4.78 5.73 2.57
C TYR A 50 6.21 5.21 2.56
N THR A 51 7.16 6.13 2.59
CA THR A 51 8.58 5.85 2.78
C THR A 51 8.98 6.36 4.16
N PHE A 52 10.06 5.84 4.73
CA PHE A 52 10.50 6.28 6.05
C PHE A 52 12.01 6.49 6.11
N VAL A 53 12.41 7.32 7.06
CA VAL A 53 13.80 7.51 7.45
C VAL A 53 13.92 7.46 8.97
N SER A 54 14.99 6.83 9.46
CA SER A 54 15.37 6.83 10.87
C SER A 54 16.83 7.19 10.98
N ASN A 55 17.14 8.21 11.77
CA ASN A 55 18.51 8.54 12.10
C ASN A 55 18.86 7.95 13.48
N ASP A 56 19.38 6.73 13.47
CA ASP A 56 19.71 6.02 14.72
C ASP A 56 21.02 6.51 15.36
N ALA A 57 21.80 7.34 14.63
CA ALA A 57 23.05 7.95 15.10
C ALA A 57 23.01 9.47 14.88
N PRO A 58 22.16 10.21 15.61
CA PRO A 58 21.98 11.65 15.39
C PRO A 58 23.25 12.46 15.69
N GLU A 59 24.17 11.96 16.49
CA GLU A 59 25.43 12.65 16.84
C GLU A 59 26.51 12.51 15.75
N ASP A 60 26.33 11.63 14.76
CA ASP A 60 27.31 11.40 13.70
C ASP A 60 27.12 12.40 12.53
N LEU A 61 28.15 13.20 12.26
CA LEU A 61 28.13 14.23 11.22
C LEU A 61 27.92 13.64 9.82
N GLY A 62 28.53 12.48 9.52
CA GLY A 62 28.39 11.84 8.21
C GLY A 62 26.96 11.36 7.96
N THR A 63 26.32 10.80 8.98
CA THR A 63 24.92 10.37 8.94
C THR A 63 23.97 11.54 8.77
N GLN A 64 24.23 12.66 9.45
CA GLN A 64 23.46 13.91 9.24
C GLN A 64 23.63 14.45 7.83
N GLU A 65 24.84 14.45 7.28
CA GLU A 65 25.11 14.90 5.91
C GLU A 65 24.39 14.03 4.88
N LEU A 66 24.45 12.70 5.04
CA LEU A 66 23.71 11.75 4.22
C LEU A 66 22.20 11.97 4.30
N LEU A 67 21.65 12.14 5.51
CA LEU A 67 20.23 12.40 5.71
C LEU A 67 19.81 13.70 5.02
N ASN A 68 20.60 14.76 5.15
CA ASN A 68 20.35 16.03 4.48
C ASN A 68 20.38 15.88 2.95
N ALA A 69 21.34 15.13 2.41
CA ALA A 69 21.44 14.87 0.97
C ALA A 69 20.25 14.05 0.43
N LEU A 70 19.73 13.09 1.21
CA LEU A 70 18.57 12.28 0.84
C LEU A 70 17.25 13.04 0.95
N THR A 71 17.14 14.01 1.85
CA THR A 71 15.85 14.67 2.17
C THR A 71 15.70 16.06 1.53
N ARG A 72 16.77 16.81 1.32
CA ARG A 72 16.71 18.11 0.63
C ARG A 72 16.73 17.91 -0.88
N HIS A 73 16.25 18.91 -1.64
CA HIS A 73 16.30 18.90 -3.11
C HIS A 73 17.68 18.44 -3.59
N PRO A 74 17.78 17.42 -4.48
CA PRO A 74 16.71 16.75 -5.27
C PRO A 74 15.85 15.71 -4.55
N GLY A 75 16.18 15.35 -3.32
CA GLY A 75 15.54 14.28 -2.56
C GLY A 75 16.02 12.91 -3.02
N PHE A 76 15.43 11.85 -2.45
CA PHE A 76 15.66 10.50 -2.92
C PHE A 76 14.54 10.06 -3.86
N GLY A 77 14.92 9.42 -4.96
CA GLY A 77 13.99 8.96 -6.00
C GLY A 77 14.30 9.58 -7.36
N THR A 78 13.92 8.86 -8.41
CA THR A 78 14.27 9.20 -9.80
C THR A 78 13.10 9.69 -10.64
N ARG A 79 11.87 9.63 -10.11
CA ARG A 79 10.63 9.96 -10.85
C ARG A 79 10.61 11.38 -11.43
N CYS A 80 11.24 12.33 -10.74
CA CYS A 80 11.26 13.74 -11.12
C CYS A 80 12.61 14.21 -11.69
N MET A 81 13.50 13.27 -11.98
CA MET A 81 14.76 13.57 -12.64
C MET A 81 14.52 13.89 -14.11
N GLU A 82 15.27 14.84 -14.64
CA GLU A 82 15.21 15.22 -16.04
C GLU A 82 15.62 14.04 -16.95
N GLY A 83 14.92 13.86 -18.07
CA GLY A 83 15.26 12.88 -19.10
C GLY A 83 14.51 11.54 -19.05
N ASN A 84 13.81 11.20 -17.95
CA ASN A 84 13.02 9.95 -17.85
C ASN A 84 11.69 10.11 -17.09
N PRO A 85 10.73 10.93 -17.60
CA PRO A 85 9.45 11.08 -16.93
C PRO A 85 8.58 9.82 -17.05
N ILE A 86 8.03 9.34 -15.93
CA ILE A 86 7.08 8.22 -15.93
C ILE A 86 5.72 8.73 -16.46
N PRO A 87 5.15 8.11 -17.52
CA PRO A 87 3.85 8.51 -18.07
C PRO A 87 2.74 8.51 -17.03
N ASN A 88 1.84 9.49 -17.09
CA ASN A 88 0.68 9.66 -16.19
C ASN A 88 1.00 9.86 -14.69
N MET A 89 2.28 10.09 -14.33
CA MET A 89 2.71 10.28 -12.95
C MET A 89 3.45 11.61 -12.78
N PRO A 90 2.72 12.76 -12.80
CA PRO A 90 3.33 14.08 -12.72
C PRO A 90 4.05 14.30 -11.38
N CYS A 91 5.09 15.13 -11.40
CA CYS A 91 5.77 15.57 -10.18
C CYS A 91 4.89 16.56 -9.41
N SER A 92 4.94 16.47 -8.09
CA SER A 92 4.25 17.40 -7.18
C SER A 92 5.26 18.40 -6.63
N VAL A 93 4.77 19.55 -6.18
CA VAL A 93 5.56 20.41 -5.28
C VAL A 93 5.53 19.74 -3.91
N GLY A 94 6.68 19.26 -3.45
CA GLY A 94 6.83 18.68 -2.12
C GLY A 94 6.72 19.73 -1.02
N GLU A 95 6.49 19.25 0.19
CA GLU A 95 6.52 20.04 1.42
C GLU A 95 7.90 19.88 2.06
N GLU A 96 8.55 20.99 2.42
CA GLU A 96 9.84 20.94 3.10
C GLU A 96 9.69 20.65 4.60
N GLU A 97 8.65 21.21 5.21
CA GLU A 97 8.38 21.11 6.64
C GLU A 97 7.75 19.78 7.03
N TRP A 98 8.15 19.28 8.21
CA TRP A 98 7.57 18.08 8.80
C TRP A 98 6.28 18.42 9.52
N THR A 99 5.19 17.76 9.14
CA THR A 99 3.88 17.92 9.77
C THR A 99 3.39 16.62 10.36
N THR A 100 2.65 16.67 11.48
CA THR A 100 2.03 15.49 12.07
C THR A 100 0.57 15.39 11.64
N ALA A 101 0.14 14.19 11.25
CA ALA A 101 -1.25 13.97 10.87
C ALA A 101 -2.18 14.15 12.09
N PRO A 102 -3.34 14.82 11.93
CA PRO A 102 -4.29 14.99 13.02
C PRO A 102 -4.84 13.62 13.44
N VAL A 103 -4.97 13.41 14.75
CA VAL A 103 -5.50 12.18 15.33
C VAL A 103 -6.81 12.44 16.09
N PRO A 104 -7.74 11.47 16.13
CA PRO A 104 -8.93 11.58 16.97
C PRO A 104 -8.59 11.75 18.44
N GLN A 105 -9.41 12.50 19.17
CA GLN A 105 -9.22 12.77 20.60
C GLN A 105 -9.16 11.49 21.44
N THR A 106 -9.84 10.43 21.02
CA THR A 106 -9.79 9.12 21.68
C THR A 106 -8.39 8.52 21.73
N ILE A 107 -7.57 8.74 20.70
CA ILE A 107 -6.18 8.27 20.65
C ILE A 107 -5.29 9.17 21.52
N VAL A 108 -5.52 10.49 21.48
CA VAL A 108 -4.80 11.45 22.35
C VAL A 108 -5.02 11.09 23.82
N ASP A 109 -6.26 10.88 24.22
CA ASP A 109 -6.65 10.49 25.57
C ASP A 109 -6.02 9.14 25.98
N LEU A 110 -5.92 8.18 25.05
CA LEU A 110 -5.30 6.87 25.30
C LEU A 110 -3.81 7.02 25.65
N PHE A 111 -3.09 7.90 24.96
CA PHE A 111 -1.67 8.15 25.27
C PHE A 111 -1.47 9.01 26.51
N GLN A 112 -2.41 9.90 26.84
CA GLN A 112 -2.34 10.73 28.04
C GLN A 112 -2.71 9.98 29.33
N LYS A 113 -3.69 9.06 29.27
CA LYS A 113 -4.24 8.36 30.44
C LYS A 113 -3.63 6.97 30.65
N GLY A 114 -2.96 6.42 29.63
CA GLY A 114 -2.37 5.09 29.69
C GLY A 114 -1.05 5.03 30.44
N ASN A 115 -0.69 3.85 30.92
CA ASN A 115 0.59 3.57 31.55
C ASN A 115 1.53 2.93 30.50
N TRP A 116 2.34 3.76 29.85
CA TRP A 116 3.24 3.37 28.76
C TRP A 116 4.69 3.43 29.22
N THR A 117 5.50 2.45 28.79
CA THR A 117 6.95 2.40 29.08
C THR A 117 7.75 2.47 27.80
N MET A 118 9.08 2.59 27.90
CA MET A 118 9.96 2.55 26.72
C MET A 118 9.89 1.20 26.00
N GLU A 119 9.69 0.12 26.76
CA GLU A 119 9.54 -1.24 26.23
C GLU A 119 8.16 -1.47 25.60
N ASN A 120 7.11 -0.87 26.19
CA ASN A 120 5.74 -0.95 25.70
C ASN A 120 5.15 0.45 25.51
N PRO A 121 5.56 1.16 24.44
CA PRO A 121 5.16 2.56 24.21
C PRO A 121 3.76 2.69 23.62
N SER A 122 3.12 1.57 23.24
CA SER A 122 1.81 1.55 22.60
C SER A 122 1.10 0.22 22.83
N PRO A 123 -0.24 0.16 22.60
CA PRO A 123 -1.00 -1.09 22.67
C PRO A 123 -0.38 -2.25 21.87
N THR A 124 -0.51 -3.46 22.40
CA THR A 124 0.00 -4.69 21.77
C THR A 124 -0.99 -5.22 20.73
N CYS A 125 -0.45 -5.89 19.70
CA CYS A 125 -1.25 -6.57 18.69
C CYS A 125 -1.43 -8.04 19.00
N GLN A 126 -2.52 -8.62 18.50
CA GLN A 126 -2.75 -10.06 18.55
C GLN A 126 -2.13 -10.71 17.32
N CYS A 127 -1.05 -11.46 17.54
CA CYS A 127 -0.34 -12.22 16.52
C CYS A 127 -0.91 -13.64 16.36
N SER A 128 -0.41 -14.37 15.36
CA SER A 128 -0.71 -15.79 15.19
C SER A 128 -0.30 -16.60 16.42
N SER A 129 -1.11 -17.58 16.78
CA SER A 129 -0.84 -18.54 17.86
C SER A 129 -1.23 -19.95 17.39
N ASP A 130 -0.85 -20.99 18.14
CA ASP A 130 -1.19 -22.38 17.80
C ASP A 130 -2.69 -22.61 17.63
N LYS A 131 -3.51 -21.86 18.38
CA LYS A 131 -4.96 -21.92 18.33
C LYS A 131 -5.57 -21.06 17.22
N ILE A 132 -4.88 -19.98 16.82
CA ILE A 132 -5.41 -18.97 15.89
C ILE A 132 -4.32 -18.65 14.87
N LYS A 133 -4.40 -19.28 13.70
CA LYS A 133 -3.49 -19.02 12.59
C LYS A 133 -3.95 -17.78 11.82
N LYS A 134 -3.13 -16.73 11.83
CA LYS A 134 -3.38 -15.47 11.11
C LYS A 134 -2.12 -15.04 10.39
N MET A 135 -2.27 -14.52 9.18
CA MET A 135 -1.14 -14.01 8.39
C MET A 135 -0.74 -12.59 8.81
N LEU A 136 -1.72 -11.73 9.08
CA LEU A 136 -1.51 -10.35 9.52
C LEU A 136 -1.90 -10.17 11.00
N PRO A 137 -1.17 -9.33 11.76
CA PRO A 137 -1.50 -9.03 13.14
C PRO A 137 -2.79 -8.23 13.23
N VAL A 138 -3.58 -8.47 14.28
CA VAL A 138 -4.76 -7.66 14.60
C VAL A 138 -4.39 -6.66 15.67
N CYS A 139 -4.31 -5.40 15.29
CA CYS A 139 -3.85 -4.31 16.14
C CYS A 139 -5.02 -3.41 16.59
N PRO A 140 -5.10 -3.05 17.88
CA PRO A 140 -6.08 -2.07 18.36
C PRO A 140 -5.72 -0.64 17.92
N LEU A 141 -6.65 0.30 18.12
CA LEU A 141 -6.41 1.71 17.84
C LEU A 141 -5.24 2.24 18.70
N GLY A 142 -4.37 3.04 18.09
CA GLY A 142 -3.16 3.56 18.74
C GLY A 142 -1.98 2.59 18.77
N ALA A 143 -2.12 1.34 18.31
CA ALA A 143 -0.96 0.46 18.12
C ALA A 143 0.03 1.09 17.11
N GLY A 144 1.31 1.18 17.50
CA GLY A 144 2.35 1.87 16.73
C GLY A 144 2.61 3.31 17.20
N GLY A 145 1.86 3.80 18.19
CA GLY A 145 2.05 5.13 18.74
C GLY A 145 1.28 6.22 18.00
N LEU A 146 1.50 7.47 18.40
CA LEU A 146 1.07 8.63 17.63
C LEU A 146 1.78 8.66 16.26
N PRO A 147 1.13 9.19 15.21
CA PRO A 147 1.71 9.24 13.87
C PRO A 147 3.05 10.01 13.89
N PRO A 148 4.07 9.52 13.17
CA PRO A 148 5.33 10.23 13.05
C PRO A 148 5.15 11.53 12.26
N PRO A 149 6.06 12.50 12.44
CA PRO A 149 6.17 13.64 11.53
C PRO A 149 6.39 13.13 10.11
N GLN A 150 5.67 13.70 9.16
CA GLN A 150 5.70 13.30 7.76
C GLN A 150 5.63 14.53 6.85
N ARG A 151 6.05 14.37 5.60
CA ARG A 151 5.96 15.41 4.58
C ARG A 151 5.83 14.78 3.20
N LYS A 152 5.20 15.49 2.27
CA LYS A 152 5.03 15.03 0.90
C LYS A 152 6.30 15.34 0.09
N GLN A 153 6.86 14.37 -0.62
CA GLN A 153 8.00 14.62 -1.49
C GLN A 153 7.59 15.12 -2.88
N ASN A 154 8.56 15.61 -3.65
CA ASN A 154 8.36 16.02 -5.04
C ASN A 154 7.88 14.86 -5.93
N THR A 155 8.33 13.65 -5.59
CA THR A 155 7.95 12.40 -6.23
C THR A 155 6.54 11.91 -5.84
N ALA A 156 5.83 12.66 -4.99
CA ALA A 156 4.45 12.44 -4.52
C ALA A 156 4.24 11.34 -3.47
N ASP A 157 5.28 10.67 -3.00
CA ASP A 157 5.25 9.81 -1.81
C ASP A 157 5.28 10.64 -0.53
N ILE A 158 4.90 9.99 0.57
CA ILE A 158 4.89 10.56 1.91
C ILE A 158 6.11 10.01 2.66
N LEU A 159 7.04 10.89 3.01
CA LEU A 159 8.19 10.54 3.84
C LEU A 159 7.85 10.68 5.31
N GLN A 160 8.11 9.65 6.10
CA GLN A 160 7.92 9.63 7.56
C GLN A 160 9.26 9.63 8.29
N ASN A 161 9.37 10.44 9.35
CA ASN A 161 10.52 10.42 10.23
C ASN A 161 10.25 9.50 11.43
N LEU A 162 10.92 8.35 11.46
CA LEU A 162 10.82 7.34 12.52
C LEU A 162 11.98 7.40 13.52
N THR A 163 12.82 8.44 13.45
CA THR A 163 13.95 8.63 14.37
C THR A 163 13.52 8.49 15.83
N GLY A 164 14.26 7.69 16.60
CA GLY A 164 13.98 7.44 18.02
C GLY A 164 12.83 6.45 18.29
N ARG A 165 12.32 5.76 17.27
CA ARG A 165 11.31 4.70 17.42
C ARG A 165 11.92 3.32 17.23
N ASN A 166 11.30 2.33 17.85
CA ASN A 166 11.54 0.94 17.47
C ASN A 166 10.90 0.66 16.11
N ILE A 167 11.74 0.68 15.05
CA ILE A 167 11.30 0.53 13.66
C ILE A 167 10.54 -0.78 13.47
N SER A 168 11.07 -1.89 14.00
CA SER A 168 10.46 -3.22 13.86
C SER A 168 9.06 -3.27 14.47
N ASP A 169 8.89 -2.73 15.68
CA ASP A 169 7.57 -2.65 16.33
C ASP A 169 6.61 -1.75 15.54
N TYR A 170 7.08 -0.58 15.11
CA TYR A 170 6.27 0.36 14.34
C TYR A 170 5.77 -0.24 13.02
N LEU A 171 6.67 -0.86 12.25
CA LEU A 171 6.35 -1.46 10.96
C LEU A 171 5.31 -2.57 11.15
N VAL A 172 5.51 -3.51 12.07
CA VAL A 172 4.56 -4.62 12.29
C VAL A 172 3.18 -4.10 12.72
N LYS A 173 3.13 -3.10 13.60
CA LYS A 173 1.86 -2.56 14.12
C LYS A 173 1.09 -1.72 13.11
N THR A 174 1.78 -1.05 12.19
CA THR A 174 1.16 -0.10 11.24
C THR A 174 1.03 -0.63 9.82
N TYR A 175 1.73 -1.71 9.47
CA TYR A 175 1.76 -2.31 8.13
C TYR A 175 0.37 -2.48 7.51
N VAL A 176 -0.55 -3.11 8.23
CA VAL A 176 -1.91 -3.37 7.75
C VAL A 176 -2.66 -2.08 7.43
N GLN A 177 -2.46 -1.03 8.24
CA GLN A 177 -3.11 0.27 8.04
C GLN A 177 -2.53 1.01 6.83
N ILE A 178 -1.20 0.97 6.66
CA ILE A 178 -0.50 1.60 5.53
C ILE A 178 -0.89 0.92 4.21
N ILE A 179 -0.89 -0.40 4.17
CA ILE A 179 -1.31 -1.17 3.00
C ILE A 179 -2.78 -0.90 2.67
N ALA A 180 -3.67 -0.87 3.66
CA ALA A 180 -5.09 -0.59 3.42
C ALA A 180 -5.33 0.78 2.75
N LYS A 181 -4.48 1.79 3.01
CA LYS A 181 -4.53 3.09 2.32
C LYS A 181 -3.96 3.03 0.90
N SER A 182 -2.88 2.29 0.74
CA SER A 182 -2.17 2.12 -0.54
C SER A 182 -3.01 1.32 -1.55
N LEU A 183 -3.79 0.34 -1.07
CA LEU A 183 -4.60 -0.58 -1.86
C LEU A 183 -6.09 -0.18 -1.89
N LYS A 184 -6.46 0.83 -2.70
CA LYS A 184 -7.88 1.17 -2.89
C LYS A 184 -8.70 0.09 -3.61
N ASN A 185 -8.07 -0.74 -4.44
CA ASN A 185 -8.71 -1.85 -5.13
C ASN A 185 -8.02 -3.17 -4.76
N LYS A 186 -8.77 -4.05 -4.11
CA LYS A 186 -8.39 -5.41 -3.68
C LYS A 186 -8.11 -6.38 -4.84
N ILE A 187 -7.73 -5.88 -6.01
CA ILE A 187 -7.80 -6.61 -7.28
C ILE A 187 -6.42 -7.09 -7.75
N TRP A 188 -5.31 -6.55 -7.22
CA TRP A 188 -3.98 -6.83 -7.83
C TRP A 188 -2.82 -7.10 -6.88
N VAL A 189 -3.04 -7.13 -5.57
CA VAL A 189 -1.93 -7.28 -4.62
C VAL A 189 -2.05 -8.60 -3.89
N ASN A 190 -1.41 -9.61 -4.49
CA ASN A 190 -0.81 -10.72 -3.77
C ASN A 190 0.55 -10.24 -3.24
N GLU A 191 0.57 -9.25 -2.36
CA GLU A 191 1.72 -9.09 -1.47
C GLU A 191 1.55 -10.21 -0.43
N PHE A 192 2.37 -11.24 -0.60
CA PHE A 192 2.64 -12.20 0.45
C PHE A 192 3.42 -11.52 1.58
#